data_AF-A0AAN8PVF3-F1
#
_entry.id   AF-A0AAN8PVF3-F1
#
_cell.length_a   1.000
_cell.length_b   1.000
_cell.length_c   1.000
_cell.angle_alpha   90.00
_cell.angle_beta   90.00
_cell.angle_gamma   90.00
#
_symmetry.space_group_name_H-M   'P 1'
#
loop_
_entity.id
_entity.type
_entity.pdbx_description
1 polymer ?
#
loop_
_entity_poly.entity_id
_entity_poly.type
_entity_poly.pdbx_seq_one_letter_code
_entity_poly.pdbx_strand_id
1 'polypeptide(L)'
;MCDVKKLIRKRDGSEDPVYFASIEHSFDIIQKAHIATGHGGRDKMMKELSKKYANITQEAVTIFKSSCVPCQQKKKRTTTKGVVVKPITSTDFGARA
;
A
#
# COMPACT_ATOMS: atom_id res chain seq x y z
N MET A 1 16.48 -21.35 14.58
CA MET A 1 15.30 -21.75 13.80
C MET A 1 14.22 -22.08 14.81
N CYS A 2 13.23 -21.20 15.00
CA CYS A 2 12.20 -21.41 16.00
C CYS A 2 11.01 -22.09 15.33
N ASP A 3 10.59 -23.25 15.84
CA ASP A 3 9.33 -23.90 15.48
C ASP A 3 8.17 -22.99 15.88
N VAL A 4 7.85 -22.02 15.00
CA VAL A 4 6.72 -21.13 15.22
C VAL A 4 5.46 -21.97 15.07
N LYS A 5 4.84 -22.31 16.20
CA LYS A 5 3.49 -22.89 16.22
C LYS A 5 2.56 -21.92 15.51
N LYS A 6 2.04 -22.32 14.35
CA LYS A 6 1.08 -21.54 13.56
C LYS A 6 -0.32 -22.12 13.73
N LEU A 7 -1.28 -21.26 14.01
CA LEU A 7 -2.69 -21.64 14.01
C LEU A 7 -3.18 -21.71 12.55
N ILE A 8 -3.92 -22.76 12.21
CA ILE A 8 -4.44 -23.01 10.86
C ILE A 8 -5.95 -22.87 10.89
N ARG A 9 -6.51 -22.17 9.89
CA ARG A 9 -7.96 -22.10 9.71
C ARG A 9 -8.47 -23.44 9.18
N LYS A 10 -9.41 -24.06 9.90
CA LYS A 10 -10.11 -25.26 9.43
C LYS A 10 -10.82 -24.94 8.10
N ARG A 11 -10.59 -25.75 7.08
CA ARG A 11 -11.20 -25.66 5.76
C ARG A 11 -11.59 -27.05 5.28
N ASP A 12 -12.70 -27.12 4.58
CA ASP A 12 -13.31 -28.27 3.93
C ASP A 12 -12.85 -28.33 2.47
N GLY A 13 -11.67 -28.92 2.22
CA GLY A 13 -11.15 -29.12 0.86
C GLY A 13 -9.63 -29.31 0.75
N SER A 14 -9.15 -29.72 -0.43
CA SER A 14 -7.74 -29.88 -0.79
C SER A 14 -7.10 -28.55 -1.22
N GLU A 15 -7.40 -27.47 -0.51
CA GLU A 15 -6.80 -26.16 -0.77
C GLU A 15 -5.63 -25.91 0.18
N ASP A 16 -4.71 -25.03 -0.20
CA ASP A 16 -3.60 -24.65 0.65
C ASP A 16 -4.07 -24.14 2.03
N PRO A 17 -3.38 -24.51 3.11
CA PRO A 17 -3.73 -24.09 4.46
C PRO A 17 -3.54 -22.58 4.63
N VAL A 18 -4.56 -21.92 5.17
CA VAL A 18 -4.50 -20.50 5.55
C VAL A 18 -4.15 -20.39 7.04
N TYR A 19 -3.15 -19.58 7.34
CA TYR A 19 -2.61 -19.42 8.70
C TYR A 19 -3.21 -18.20 9.41
N PHE A 20 -3.18 -18.21 10.73
CA PHE A 20 -3.36 -17.02 11.55
C PHE A 20 -1.99 -16.48 11.94
N ALA A 21 -1.76 -15.20 11.64
CA ALA A 21 -0.59 -14.48 12.12
C ALA A 21 -0.74 -14.17 13.61
N SER A 22 0.33 -14.34 14.39
CA SER A 22 0.38 -13.74 15.74
C SER A 22 0.43 -12.22 15.63
N ILE A 23 -0.02 -11.52 16.67
CA ILE A 23 0.03 -10.05 16.71
C ILE A 23 1.47 -9.56 16.55
N GLU A 24 2.42 -10.21 17.22
CA GLU A 24 3.86 -9.87 17.17
C GLU A 24 4.47 -9.99 15.77
N HIS A 25 4.03 -10.97 14.97
CA HIS A 25 4.54 -11.17 13.61
C HIS A 25 3.69 -10.48 12.53
N SER A 26 2.54 -9.90 12.88
CA SER A 26 1.63 -9.30 11.92
C SER A 26 2.28 -8.14 11.15
N PHE A 27 3.06 -7.31 11.84
CA PHE A 27 3.79 -6.20 11.24
C PHE A 27 4.83 -6.69 10.21
N ASP A 28 5.67 -7.65 10.60
CA ASP A 28 6.70 -8.21 9.73
C ASP A 28 6.11 -8.86 8.48
N ILE A 29 4.97 -9.54 8.63
CA ILE A 29 4.26 -10.17 7.51
C ILE A 29 3.76 -9.11 6.52
N ILE A 30 3.14 -8.04 7.02
CA ILE A 30 2.66 -6.93 6.19
C ILE A 30 3.84 -6.24 5.50
N GLN A 31 4.95 -6.01 6.23
CA GLN A 31 6.17 -5.40 5.68
C GLN A 31 6.77 -6.25 4.57
N LYS A 32 6.91 -7.57 4.78
CA LYS A 32 7.42 -8.50 3.75
C LYS A 32 6.53 -8.50 2.51
N ALA A 33 5.21 -8.53 2.67
CA ALA A 33 4.27 -8.46 1.55
C ALA A 33 4.33 -7.10 0.83
N HIS A 34 4.53 -6.00 1.57
CA HIS A 34 4.68 -4.68 0.99
C HIS A 34 5.93 -4.57 0.10
N ILE A 35 7.06 -5.11 0.57
CA ILE A 35 8.32 -5.14 -0.19
C ILE A 35 8.19 -6.08 -1.39
N ALA A 36 7.64 -7.28 -1.20
CA ALA A 36 7.47 -8.27 -2.27
C ALA A 36 6.57 -7.77 -3.41
N THR A 37 5.56 -6.94 -3.10
CA THR A 37 4.68 -6.32 -4.11
C THR A 37 5.25 -5.04 -4.72
N GLY A 38 6.48 -4.66 -4.37
CA GLY A 38 7.14 -3.46 -4.89
C GLY A 38 6.49 -2.16 -4.40
N HIS A 39 6.23 -2.06 -3.09
CA HIS A 39 5.44 -0.98 -2.49
C HIS A 39 4.01 -0.90 -3.06
N GLY A 40 3.38 -2.07 -3.21
CA GLY A 40 2.04 -2.19 -3.76
C GLY A 40 0.96 -1.43 -2.97
N GLY A 41 -0.13 -1.09 -3.65
CA GLY A 41 -1.33 -0.53 -3.01
C GLY A 41 -2.05 -1.54 -2.10
N ARG A 42 -3.09 -1.06 -1.41
CA ARG A 42 -3.90 -1.85 -0.46
C ARG A 42 -4.42 -3.13 -1.10
N ASP A 43 -5.05 -3.04 -2.27
CA ASP A 43 -5.64 -4.20 -2.95
C ASP A 43 -4.60 -5.24 -3.38
N LYS A 44 -3.43 -4.78 -3.86
CA LYS A 44 -2.32 -5.67 -4.23
C LYS A 44 -1.78 -6.42 -3.01
N MET A 45 -1.58 -5.71 -1.90
CA MET A 45 -1.14 -6.32 -0.66
C MET A 45 -2.18 -7.30 -0.12
N MET A 46 -3.46 -6.93 -0.12
CA MET A 46 -4.55 -7.81 0.34
C MET A 46 -4.66 -9.08 -0.49
N LYS A 47 -4.48 -9.02 -1.82
CA LYS A 47 -4.50 -10.20 -2.69
C LYS A 47 -3.38 -11.20 -2.38
N GLU A 48 -2.22 -10.72 -1.95
CA GLU A 48 -1.10 -11.59 -1.57
C GLU A 48 -1.26 -12.12 -0.13
N LEU A 49 -1.76 -11.29 0.78
CA LEU A 49 -1.93 -11.65 2.19
C LEU A 49 -3.10 -12.61 2.40
N SER A 50 -4.22 -12.43 1.70
CA SER A 50 -5.42 -13.27 1.87
C SER A 50 -5.23 -14.72 1.45
N LYS A 51 -4.25 -15.00 0.57
CA LYS A 51 -3.86 -16.37 0.18
C LYS A 51 -3.25 -17.15 1.33
N LYS A 52 -2.53 -16.47 2.23
CA LYS A 52 -1.70 -17.10 3.27
C LYS A 52 -2.21 -16.85 4.68
N TYR A 53 -2.90 -15.73 4.93
CA TYR A 53 -3.31 -15.31 6.25
C TYR A 53 -4.79 -14.92 6.33
N ALA A 54 -5.48 -15.43 7.34
CA ALA A 54 -6.92 -15.21 7.52
C ALA A 54 -7.25 -13.94 8.32
N ASN A 55 -6.35 -13.49 9.21
CA ASN A 55 -6.63 -12.46 10.21
C ASN A 55 -6.00 -11.09 9.92
N ILE A 56 -5.36 -10.91 8.77
CA ILE A 56 -4.80 -9.61 8.41
C ILE A 56 -5.92 -8.75 7.80
N THR A 57 -6.27 -7.67 8.49
CA THR A 57 -7.34 -6.77 8.07
C THR A 57 -6.85 -5.72 7.07
N GLN A 58 -7.78 -5.20 6.28
CA GLN A 58 -7.52 -4.09 5.37
C GLN A 58 -7.07 -2.82 6.12
N GLU A 59 -7.58 -2.62 7.33
CA GLU A 59 -7.23 -1.49 8.19
C GLU A 59 -5.77 -1.54 8.60
N ALA A 60 -5.28 -2.69 9.06
CA ALA A 60 -3.87 -2.88 9.41
C ALA A 60 -2.94 -2.58 8.22
N VAL A 61 -3.29 -3.07 7.03
CA VAL A 61 -2.56 -2.79 5.78
C VAL A 61 -2.59 -1.30 5.42
N THR A 62 -3.73 -0.64 5.63
CA THR A 62 -3.90 0.79 5.34
C THR A 62 -3.07 1.65 6.28
N ILE A 63 -3.08 1.34 7.57
CA ILE A 63 -2.26 2.01 8.60
C ILE A 63 -0.78 1.85 8.23
N PHE A 64 -0.32 0.62 8.00
CA PHE A 64 1.07 0.34 7.61
C PHE A 64 1.49 1.09 6.33
N LYS A 65 0.65 1.07 5.29
CA LYS A 65 0.92 1.78 4.05
C LYS A 65 1.04 3.29 4.29
N SER A 66 0.22 3.84 5.18
CA SER A 66 0.24 5.26 5.51
C SER A 66 1.52 5.66 6.24
N SER A 67 2.13 4.77 7.04
CA SER A 67 3.40 4.99 7.75
C SER A 67 4.65 4.70 6.91
N CYS A 68 4.52 4.14 5.70
CA CYS A 68 5.67 3.79 4.87
C CYS A 68 6.35 5.04 4.28
N VAL A 69 7.57 5.35 4.74
CA VAL A 69 8.36 6.54 4.35
C VAL A 69 8.49 6.73 2.82
N PRO A 70 8.95 5.74 2.03
CA PRO A 70 9.09 5.93 0.57
C PRO A 70 7.75 6.17 -0.11
N CYS A 71 6.67 5.53 0.35
CA CYS A 71 5.32 5.77 -0.17
C CYS A 71 4.82 7.18 0.18
N GLN A 72 5.06 7.66 1.41
CA GLN A 72 4.72 9.01 1.82
C GLN A 72 5.46 10.07 0.99
N GLN A 73 6.77 9.88 0.76
CA GLN A 73 7.57 10.81 -0.04
C GLN A 73 7.04 10.93 -1.47
N LYS A 74 6.69 9.80 -2.11
CA LYS A 74 6.07 9.80 -3.45
C LYS A 74 4.75 10.58 -3.47
N LYS A 75 3.91 10.43 -2.44
CA LYS A 75 2.63 11.17 -2.31
C LYS A 75 2.83 12.69 -2.16
N LYS A 76 3.88 13.13 -1.47
CA LYS A 76 4.18 14.56 -1.28
C LYS A 76 4.71 15.24 -2.54
N ARG A 77 5.34 14.51 -3.46
CA ARG A 77 5.91 15.07 -4.70
C ARG A 77 4.86 15.51 -5.72
N THR A 78 3.62 15.03 -5.65
CA THR A 78 2.60 15.26 -6.67
C THR A 78 1.86 16.60 -6.56
N THR A 79 2.24 17.50 -5.63
CA THR A 79 1.49 18.75 -5.37
C THR A 79 2.09 20.01 -6.00
N THR A 80 3.24 19.95 -6.69
CA THR A 80 3.63 21.06 -7.58
C THR A 80 2.90 20.91 -8.91
N LYS A 81 1.58 21.13 -8.91
CA LYS A 81 0.92 21.57 -10.13
C LYS A 81 1.53 22.93 -10.42
N GLY A 82 2.50 22.98 -11.33
CA GLY A 82 3.02 24.26 -11.81
C GLY A 82 1.83 25.13 -12.22
N VAL A 83 1.87 26.42 -11.91
CA VAL A 83 0.88 27.36 -12.43
C VAL A 83 0.97 27.30 -13.95
N VAL A 84 0.02 26.63 -14.59
CA VAL A 84 -0.09 26.64 -16.05
C VAL A 84 -0.70 27.97 -16.41
N VAL A 85 0.15 28.96 -16.68
CA VAL A 85 -0.28 30.23 -17.25
C VAL A 85 -0.45 29.99 -18.75
N LYS A 86 -1.69 30.13 -19.25
CA LYS A 86 -1.91 30.20 -20.70
C LYS A 86 -1.20 31.46 -21.22
N PRO A 87 -0.39 31.38 -22.29
CA PRO A 87 0.22 32.57 -22.85
C PRO A 87 -0.87 33.60 -23.19
N ILE A 88 -0.62 34.87 -22.88
CA ILE A 88 -1.55 35.96 -23.23
C ILE A 88 -1.51 36.08 -24.76
N THR A 89 -2.57 35.62 -25.43
CA THR A 89 -2.70 35.69 -26.89
C THR A 89 -3.32 37.00 -27.37
N SER A 90 -3.71 37.88 -26.44
CA SER A 90 -4.30 39.18 -26.74
C SER A 90 -3.20 40.19 -27.02
N THR A 91 -3.25 40.83 -28.19
CA THR A 91 -2.32 41.88 -28.63
C THR A 91 -2.57 43.24 -27.97
N ASP A 92 -3.66 43.38 -27.23
CA ASP A 92 -4.05 44.60 -26.51
C ASP A 92 -3.23 44.84 -25.22
N PHE A 93 -2.52 43.80 -24.74
CA PHE A 93 -1.68 43.88 -23.56
C PHE A 93 -0.44 44.74 -23.83
N GLY A 94 -0.56 46.04 -23.61
CA GLY A 94 0.53 47.02 -23.80
C GLY A 94 0.32 48.00 -24.96
N ALA A 95 -0.83 47.99 -25.63
CA ALA A 95 -1.18 49.03 -26.59
C ALA A 95 -1.36 50.37 -25.84
N ARG A 96 -0.52 51.36 -26.16
CA ARG A 96 -0.81 52.76 -25.83
C ARG A 96 -1.53 53.35 -27.05
N ALA A 97 -2.68 53.96 -26.78
CA ALA A 97 -3.62 54.54 -27.74
C ALA A 97 -2.95 55.48 -28.76
#